data_AF-L9WM05-F1
#
_entry.id   AF-L9WM05-F1
#
_cell.length_a   1.000
_cell.length_b   1.000
_cell.length_c   1.000
_cell.angle_alpha   90.00
_cell.angle_beta   90.00
_cell.angle_gamma   90.00
#
_symmetry.space_group_name_H-M   'P 1'
#
loop_
_entity.id
_entity.type
_entity.pdbx_description
1 polymer ?
#
loop_
_entity_poly.entity_id
_entity_poly.type
_entity_poly.pdbx_seq_one_letter_code
_entity_poly.pdbx_strand_id
1 'polypeptide(L)'
;MADNSQLEYDDDEQADEQPTQRVATGQDADLPFKQGAVFGAIAVVLSYFAHLFSTIVSTAQTTPATYTDDGSLVVTEMVASWEAAGWSYLAAFGTGFEAEGEPATLGDAPNHAAAAASPPFFLIDTALFLLTAGLVVGAGYAIATYVDADDAVGAVKASVTVVPVYLVFAVLAAFLMTTTYSDPALVSSVFDSVGALEAESFLNDSGEVTGEITFGPATMSAILLAGLVVPAVLAAIGGVLTQRQDALETLMTKATDR
;
A
#
# COMPACT_ATOMS: atom_id res chain seq x y z
N MET A 1 -55.63 4.34 -70.24
CA MET A 1 -54.74 5.26 -70.99
C MET A 1 -54.95 6.62 -70.36
N ALA A 2 -54.17 6.93 -69.31
CA ALA A 2 -52.91 7.69 -69.35
C ALA A 2 -53.22 9.19 -69.18
N ASP A 3 -52.52 10.00 -68.41
CA ASP A 3 -51.43 9.91 -67.44
C ASP A 3 -51.41 11.33 -66.83
N ASN A 4 -51.25 11.46 -65.52
CA ASN A 4 -50.96 12.76 -64.91
C ASN A 4 -50.10 12.51 -63.67
N SER A 5 -48.84 12.88 -63.83
CA SER A 5 -47.77 12.78 -62.87
C SER A 5 -47.77 13.98 -61.92
N GLN A 6 -47.16 13.73 -60.76
CA GLN A 6 -46.49 14.65 -59.82
C GLN A 6 -47.19 14.96 -58.48
N LEU A 7 -46.54 14.39 -57.45
CA LEU A 7 -46.15 14.97 -56.14
C LEU A 7 -47.22 15.04 -55.04
N GLU A 8 -47.13 14.11 -54.08
CA GLU A 8 -47.30 14.46 -52.67
C GLU A 8 -46.54 13.48 -51.76
N TYR A 9 -46.06 14.02 -50.64
CA TYR A 9 -45.14 13.44 -49.67
C TYR A 9 -45.84 12.44 -48.76
N ASP A 10 -45.20 11.29 -48.49
CA ASP A 10 -45.46 10.51 -47.28
C ASP A 10 -44.14 10.43 -46.49
N ASP A 11 -43.98 11.39 -45.59
CA ASP A 11 -43.24 11.21 -44.34
C ASP A 11 -44.07 10.30 -43.42
N ASP A 12 -43.36 9.57 -42.55
CA ASP A 12 -43.84 8.80 -41.41
C ASP A 12 -44.50 7.44 -41.69
N GLU A 13 -43.68 6.38 -41.74
CA GLU A 13 -44.02 5.12 -41.08
C GLU A 13 -42.79 4.25 -40.78
N GLN A 14 -42.43 4.23 -39.49
CA GLN A 14 -41.73 3.14 -38.78
C GLN A 14 -40.31 2.79 -39.26
N ALA A 15 -39.35 3.61 -38.84
CA ALA A 15 -38.02 3.10 -38.57
C ALA A 15 -38.14 2.01 -37.49
N ASP A 16 -37.91 0.76 -37.89
CA ASP A 16 -37.64 -0.36 -36.99
C ASP A 16 -36.62 0.09 -35.95
N GLU A 17 -37.10 0.44 -34.75
CA GLU A 17 -36.29 0.44 -33.54
C GLU A 17 -35.82 -0.99 -33.36
N GLN A 18 -34.64 -1.29 -33.94
CA GLN A 18 -33.85 -2.42 -33.52
C GLN A 18 -33.81 -2.36 -32.00
N PRO A 19 -34.37 -3.34 -31.27
CA PRO A 19 -34.09 -3.44 -29.85
C PRO A 19 -32.57 -3.57 -29.82
N THR A 20 -31.90 -2.55 -29.29
CA THR A 20 -30.47 -2.58 -29.01
C THR A 20 -30.29 -3.83 -28.20
N GLN A 21 -29.77 -4.84 -28.90
CA GLN A 21 -29.56 -6.17 -28.39
C GLN A 21 -28.55 -5.92 -27.28
N ARG A 22 -29.05 -5.84 -26.03
CA ARG A 22 -28.23 -6.06 -24.85
C ARG A 22 -27.59 -7.39 -25.13
N VAL A 23 -26.36 -7.34 -25.61
CA VAL A 23 -25.50 -8.50 -25.66
C VAL A 23 -25.34 -8.82 -24.19
N ALA A 24 -26.21 -9.70 -23.68
CA ALA A 24 -25.91 -10.48 -22.52
C ALA A 24 -24.65 -11.26 -22.91
N THR A 25 -23.50 -10.63 -22.66
CA THR A 25 -22.20 -11.30 -22.63
C THR A 25 -22.24 -12.22 -21.43
N GLY A 26 -22.96 -13.34 -21.58
CA GLY A 26 -22.51 -14.61 -21.04
C GLY A 26 -21.22 -14.98 -21.77
N GLN A 27 -20.15 -14.26 -21.45
CA GLN A 27 -18.78 -14.57 -21.83
C GLN A 27 -18.06 -14.84 -20.53
N ASP A 28 -17.30 -15.92 -20.49
CA ASP A 28 -16.36 -16.26 -19.44
C ASP A 28 -15.78 -14.98 -18.84
N ALA A 29 -16.23 -14.65 -17.63
CA ALA A 29 -15.96 -13.37 -16.98
C ALA A 29 -14.51 -13.37 -16.48
N ASP A 30 -13.58 -13.25 -17.41
CA ASP A 30 -12.18 -13.06 -17.13
C ASP A 30 -12.05 -11.80 -16.28
N LEU A 31 -11.58 -11.98 -15.05
CA LEU A 31 -11.31 -10.87 -14.14
C LEU A 31 -10.35 -9.89 -14.82
N PRO A 32 -10.54 -8.56 -14.67
CA PRO A 32 -9.78 -7.53 -15.37
C PRO A 32 -8.37 -7.33 -14.79
N PHE A 33 -7.61 -8.41 -14.64
CA PHE A 33 -6.30 -8.43 -13.98
C PHE A 33 -5.30 -7.47 -14.58
N LYS A 34 -5.31 -7.27 -15.91
CA LYS A 34 -4.38 -6.35 -16.59
C LYS A 34 -4.64 -4.91 -16.16
N GLN A 35 -5.90 -4.49 -16.19
CA GLN A 35 -6.30 -3.14 -15.83
C GLN A 35 -6.16 -2.93 -14.32
N GLY A 36 -6.55 -3.92 -13.51
CA GLY A 36 -6.31 -3.94 -12.07
C GLY A 36 -4.83 -3.75 -11.73
N ALA A 37 -3.94 -4.45 -12.42
CA ALA A 37 -2.50 -4.30 -12.23
C ALA A 37 -2.01 -2.89 -12.57
N VAL A 38 -2.54 -2.24 -13.61
CA VAL A 38 -2.18 -0.86 -13.96
C VAL A 38 -2.62 0.12 -12.87
N PHE A 39 -3.88 0.06 -12.43
CA PHE A 39 -4.37 0.95 -11.37
C PHE A 39 -3.66 0.70 -10.04
N GLY A 40 -3.41 -0.57 -9.69
CA GLY A 40 -2.63 -0.96 -8.52
C GLY A 40 -1.19 -0.43 -8.58
N ALA A 41 -0.51 -0.58 -9.73
CA ALA A 41 0.85 -0.09 -9.91
C ALA A 41 0.94 1.43 -9.78
N ILE A 42 0.01 2.18 -10.39
CA ILE A 42 -0.05 3.63 -10.25
C ILE A 42 -0.21 4.01 -8.78
N ALA A 43 -1.15 3.36 -8.07
CA ALA A 43 -1.40 3.64 -6.66
C ALA A 43 -0.18 3.33 -5.78
N VAL A 44 0.47 2.18 -5.95
CA VAL A 44 1.70 1.79 -5.23
C VAL A 44 2.83 2.77 -5.51
N VAL A 45 3.08 3.11 -6.78
CA VAL A 45 4.17 4.02 -7.16
C VAL A 45 3.94 5.42 -6.60
N LEU A 46 2.74 5.98 -6.70
CA LEU A 46 2.43 7.31 -6.17
C LEU A 46 2.54 7.37 -4.65
N SER A 47 2.01 6.38 -3.95
CA SER A 47 2.12 6.30 -2.49
C SER A 47 3.59 6.15 -2.07
N TYR A 48 4.32 5.20 -2.65
CA TYR A 48 5.75 5.04 -2.35
C TYR A 48 6.55 6.33 -2.61
N PHE A 49 6.31 7.03 -3.72
CA PHE A 49 7.00 8.31 -3.97
C PHE A 49 6.64 9.40 -2.96
N ALA A 50 5.41 9.42 -2.45
CA ALA A 50 5.03 10.35 -1.38
C ALA A 50 5.80 10.05 -0.09
N HIS A 51 5.92 8.77 0.29
CA HIS A 51 6.76 8.33 1.40
C HIS A 51 8.23 8.68 1.15
N LEU A 52 8.77 8.42 -0.04
CA LEU A 52 10.15 8.74 -0.40
C LEU A 52 10.45 10.24 -0.32
N PHE A 53 9.56 11.08 -0.84
CA PHE A 53 9.71 12.52 -0.78
C PHE A 53 9.70 13.00 0.67
N SER A 54 8.78 12.50 1.50
CA SER A 54 8.72 12.80 2.93
C SER A 54 10.00 12.39 3.64
N THR A 55 10.51 11.19 3.37
CA THR A 55 11.76 10.68 3.94
C THR A 55 12.93 11.57 3.54
N ILE A 56 13.07 11.95 2.26
CA ILE A 56 14.17 12.84 1.81
C ILE A 56 14.12 14.20 2.53
N VAL A 57 12.93 14.79 2.68
CA VAL A 57 12.76 16.05 3.40
C VAL A 57 13.13 15.90 4.89
N SER A 58 12.72 14.79 5.51
CA SER A 58 13.03 14.49 6.90
C SER A 58 14.54 14.27 7.09
N THR A 59 15.17 13.47 6.23
CA THR A 59 16.62 13.22 6.21
C THR A 59 17.41 14.52 6.11
N ALA A 60 16.99 15.46 5.25
CA ALA A 60 17.65 16.75 5.10
C ALA A 60 17.61 17.63 6.36
N GLN A 61 16.71 17.34 7.31
CA GLN A 61 16.54 18.08 8.56
C GLN A 61 17.08 17.33 9.79
N THR A 62 17.47 16.06 9.63
CA THR A 62 18.03 15.23 10.71
C THR A 62 19.55 15.15 10.62
N THR A 63 20.22 15.08 11.76
CA THR A 63 21.67 14.82 11.83
C THR A 63 21.89 13.36 12.26
N PRO A 64 22.84 12.61 11.68
CA PRO A 64 23.18 11.26 12.13
C PRO A 64 23.62 11.26 13.59
N ALA A 65 23.48 10.13 14.28
CA ALA A 65 24.08 9.93 15.59
C ALA A 65 25.61 10.11 15.51
N THR A 66 26.19 10.68 16.56
CA THR A 66 27.63 10.90 16.67
C THR A 66 28.11 10.47 18.04
N TYR A 67 29.33 9.93 18.11
CA TYR A 67 29.99 9.56 19.37
C TYR A 67 31.50 9.82 19.27
N THR A 68 32.20 9.75 20.39
CA THR A 68 33.65 9.92 20.43
C THR A 68 34.32 8.57 20.59
N ASP A 69 35.21 8.22 19.68
CA ASP A 69 36.05 7.03 19.73
C ASP A 69 37.52 7.40 19.59
N ASP A 70 38.35 6.94 20.53
CA ASP A 70 39.77 7.28 20.68
C ASP A 70 40.09 8.79 20.48
N GLY A 71 39.23 9.66 21.02
CA GLY A 71 39.36 11.12 20.94
C GLY A 71 38.97 11.74 19.58
N SER A 72 38.44 10.95 18.65
CA SER A 72 37.91 11.39 17.36
C SER A 72 36.38 11.37 17.35
N LEU A 73 35.76 12.35 16.69
CA LEU A 73 34.30 12.36 16.49
C LEU A 73 33.96 11.41 15.34
N VAL A 74 33.20 10.35 15.64
CA VAL A 74 32.67 9.41 14.66
C VAL A 74 31.24 9.81 14.31
N VAL A 75 30.95 9.87 13.01
CA VAL A 75 29.61 10.14 12.47
C VAL A 75 29.08 8.84 11.89
N THR A 76 27.95 8.38 12.42
CA THR A 76 27.32 7.13 12.01
C THR A 76 26.66 7.25 10.63
N GLU A 77 26.56 6.13 9.93
CA GLU A 77 25.85 6.08 8.65
C GLU A 77 24.33 6.13 8.83
N MET A 78 23.66 6.76 7.87
CA MET A 78 22.22 6.79 7.78
C MET A 78 21.75 5.59 6.94
N VAL A 79 20.69 4.89 7.39
CA VAL A 79 19.83 4.06 6.52
C VAL A 79 19.58 4.73 5.16
N ALA A 80 19.53 3.95 4.08
CA ALA A 80 19.27 4.53 2.78
C ALA A 80 17.83 5.08 2.70
N SER A 81 17.64 6.26 2.12
CA SER A 81 16.33 6.93 2.10
C SER A 81 15.23 6.11 1.41
N TRP A 82 15.58 5.24 0.47
CA TRP A 82 14.65 4.33 -0.19
C TRP A 82 14.20 3.17 0.71
N GLU A 83 15.07 2.69 1.61
CA GLU A 83 14.73 1.68 2.62
C GLU A 83 13.79 2.29 3.66
N ALA A 84 14.18 3.45 4.22
CA ALA A 84 13.37 4.15 5.21
C ALA A 84 11.99 4.59 4.65
N ALA A 85 11.92 4.99 3.38
CA ALA A 85 10.65 5.27 2.70
C ALA A 85 9.78 4.02 2.56
N GLY A 86 10.39 2.88 2.25
CA GLY A 86 9.73 1.59 2.21
C GLY A 86 9.18 1.16 3.57
N TRP A 87 9.95 1.37 4.64
CA TRP A 87 9.49 1.13 6.01
C TRP A 87 8.30 2.00 6.37
N SER A 88 8.37 3.30 6.07
CA SER A 88 7.26 4.23 6.27
C SER A 88 6.00 3.80 5.49
N TYR A 89 6.17 3.36 4.24
CA TYR A 89 5.08 2.83 3.41
C TYR A 89 4.44 1.58 4.03
N LEU A 90 5.24 0.60 4.44
CA LEU A 90 4.75 -0.63 5.04
C LEU A 90 4.06 -0.37 6.39
N ALA A 91 4.60 0.55 7.19
CA ALA A 91 4.01 0.96 8.46
C ALA A 91 2.61 1.57 8.28
N ALA A 92 2.32 2.24 7.16
CA ALA A 92 0.98 2.74 6.84
C ALA A 92 -0.07 1.62 6.71
N PHE A 93 0.34 0.38 6.47
CA PHE A 93 -0.56 -0.78 6.49
C PHE A 93 -0.60 -1.51 7.85
N GLY A 94 0.05 -0.96 8.88
CA GLY A 94 0.18 -1.58 10.19
C GLY A 94 1.18 -2.75 10.23
N THR A 95 2.15 -2.75 9.31
CA THR A 95 3.24 -3.74 9.28
C THR A 95 4.15 -3.57 10.49
N GLY A 96 4.50 -4.68 11.14
CA GLY A 96 5.47 -4.70 12.23
C GLY A 96 6.91 -4.75 11.72
N PHE A 97 7.86 -4.56 12.62
CA PHE A 97 9.29 -4.66 12.32
C PHE A 97 9.93 -5.73 13.20
N GLU A 98 11.10 -6.17 12.80
CA GLU A 98 11.89 -7.16 13.54
C GLU A 98 13.35 -6.69 13.59
N ALA A 99 13.98 -6.93 14.73
CA ALA A 99 15.43 -6.82 14.90
C ALA A 99 15.95 -8.21 15.27
N GLU A 100 16.77 -8.83 14.43
CA GLU A 100 17.29 -10.20 14.63
C GLU A 100 16.19 -11.23 14.94
N GLY A 101 15.01 -11.05 14.33
CA GLY A 101 13.84 -11.90 14.52
C GLY A 101 12.97 -11.57 15.74
N GLU A 102 13.42 -10.66 16.61
CA GLU A 102 12.63 -10.18 17.74
C GLU A 102 11.69 -9.03 17.34
N PRO A 103 10.45 -8.96 17.86
CA PRO A 103 9.51 -7.90 17.53
C PRO A 103 10.04 -6.51 17.86
N ALA A 104 9.94 -5.61 16.88
CA ALA A 104 10.33 -4.22 16.97
C ALA A 104 9.30 -3.31 16.30
N THR A 105 9.49 -2.00 16.46
CA THR A 105 8.71 -0.95 15.83
C THR A 105 9.62 -0.06 14.99
N LEU A 106 9.03 0.73 14.08
CA LEU A 106 9.80 1.71 13.31
C LEU A 106 10.50 2.75 14.20
N GLY A 107 9.98 3.00 15.41
CA GLY A 107 10.60 3.90 16.39
C GLY A 107 11.89 3.35 16.99
N ASP A 108 12.12 2.04 16.93
CA ASP A 108 13.32 1.38 17.46
C ASP A 108 14.48 1.41 16.46
N ALA A 109 14.21 1.80 15.21
CA ALA A 109 15.20 1.90 14.15
C ALA A 109 16.07 3.16 14.32
N PRO A 110 17.39 3.04 14.45
CA PRO A 110 18.28 4.17 14.67
C PRO A 110 18.42 5.00 13.39
N ASN A 111 18.84 6.25 13.54
CA ASN A 111 19.07 7.23 12.46
C ASN A 111 17.91 7.36 11.46
N HIS A 112 17.19 8.48 11.53
CA HIS A 112 16.08 8.93 10.67
C HIS A 112 14.88 7.98 10.42
N ALA A 113 15.04 6.67 10.55
CA ALA A 113 13.93 5.73 10.59
C ALA A 113 13.02 6.00 11.81
N ALA A 114 13.60 6.23 13.00
CA ALA A 114 12.87 6.76 14.15
C ALA A 114 12.40 8.22 14.00
N ALA A 115 13.02 9.03 13.12
CA ALA A 115 12.57 10.41 12.89
C ALA A 115 11.20 10.44 12.19
N ALA A 116 10.90 9.44 11.37
CA ALA A 116 9.56 9.21 10.81
C ALA A 116 8.53 8.75 11.85
N ALA A 117 8.92 8.51 13.11
CA ALA A 117 8.02 8.20 14.22
C ALA A 117 7.97 9.31 15.29
N SER A 118 8.68 10.43 15.07
CA SER A 118 8.88 11.49 16.07
C SER A 118 8.14 12.79 15.73
N PRO A 119 7.62 13.57 16.70
CA PRO A 119 7.09 14.92 16.43
C PRO A 119 8.19 15.83 15.87
N PRO A 120 7.95 16.65 14.82
CA PRO A 120 6.67 17.11 14.25
C PRO A 120 6.06 16.25 13.12
N PHE A 121 6.64 15.08 12.81
CA PHE A 121 6.27 14.29 11.63
C PHE A 121 4.97 13.49 11.78
N PHE A 122 4.39 13.40 12.98
CA PHE A 122 3.13 12.69 13.23
C PHE A 122 1.95 13.09 12.31
N LEU A 123 1.84 14.38 11.99
CA LEU A 123 0.81 14.86 11.04
C LEU A 123 1.10 14.38 9.61
N ILE A 124 2.37 14.29 9.24
CA ILE A 124 2.81 13.79 7.94
C ILE A 124 2.55 12.30 7.86
N ASP A 125 2.81 11.52 8.91
CA ASP A 125 2.53 10.09 8.94
C ASP A 125 1.02 9.81 8.79
N THR A 126 0.19 10.60 9.47
CA THR A 126 -1.27 10.53 9.31
C THR A 126 -1.69 10.87 7.88
N ALA A 127 -1.09 11.92 7.29
CA ALA A 127 -1.40 12.31 5.91
C ALA A 127 -0.96 11.24 4.90
N LEU A 128 0.21 10.64 5.10
CA LEU A 128 0.73 9.53 4.28
C LEU A 128 -0.14 8.29 4.42
N PHE A 129 -0.57 7.95 5.64
CA PHE A 129 -1.55 6.88 5.86
C PHE A 129 -2.84 7.13 5.07
N LEU A 130 -3.44 8.31 5.20
CA LEU A 130 -4.68 8.66 4.50
C LEU A 130 -4.49 8.66 2.98
N LEU A 131 -3.35 9.16 2.49
CA LEU A 131 -3.00 9.14 1.08
C LEU A 131 -2.87 7.71 0.56
N THR A 132 -2.11 6.86 1.25
CA THR A 132 -1.86 5.48 0.85
C THR A 132 -3.16 4.67 0.88
N ALA A 133 -3.93 4.76 1.96
CA ALA A 133 -5.23 4.10 2.04
C ALA A 133 -6.22 4.64 1.00
N GLY A 134 -6.26 5.96 0.81
CA GLY A 134 -7.11 6.63 -0.18
C GLY A 134 -6.76 6.25 -1.61
N LEU A 135 -5.49 6.07 -1.94
CA LEU A 135 -5.05 5.60 -3.26
C LEU A 135 -5.45 4.15 -3.51
N VAL A 136 -5.42 3.28 -2.51
CA VAL A 136 -5.90 1.89 -2.66
C VAL A 136 -7.41 1.85 -2.89
N VAL A 137 -8.18 2.59 -2.08
CA VAL A 137 -9.63 2.74 -2.26
C VAL A 137 -9.93 3.34 -3.64
N GLY A 138 -9.21 4.38 -4.04
CA GLY A 138 -9.34 5.03 -5.34
C GLY A 138 -9.04 4.09 -6.51
N ALA A 139 -8.00 3.26 -6.40
CA ALA A 139 -7.68 2.25 -7.41
C ALA A 139 -8.79 1.19 -7.52
N GLY A 140 -9.31 0.71 -6.39
CA GLY A 140 -10.44 -0.21 -6.35
C GLY A 140 -11.71 0.37 -6.98
N TYR A 141 -12.02 1.63 -6.67
CA TYR A 141 -13.13 2.37 -7.29
C TYR A 141 -12.93 2.56 -8.79
N ALA A 142 -11.73 2.96 -9.21
CA ALA A 142 -11.41 3.23 -10.61
C ALA A 142 -11.56 1.99 -11.49
N ILE A 143 -11.07 0.83 -11.04
CA ILE A 143 -11.22 -0.41 -11.82
C ILE A 143 -12.67 -0.89 -11.87
N ALA A 144 -13.41 -0.82 -10.75
CA ALA A 144 -14.83 -1.20 -10.73
C ALA A 144 -15.67 -0.31 -11.65
N THR A 145 -15.37 0.99 -11.69
CA THR A 145 -16.01 1.94 -12.62
C THR A 145 -15.60 1.66 -14.06
N TYR A 146 -14.31 1.36 -14.30
CA TYR A 146 -13.78 1.13 -15.63
C TYR A 146 -14.39 -0.10 -16.32
N VAL A 147 -14.66 -1.17 -15.56
CA VAL A 147 -15.29 -2.38 -16.11
C VAL A 147 -16.81 -2.36 -16.09
N ASP A 148 -17.40 -1.26 -15.62
CA ASP A 148 -18.86 -1.08 -15.53
C ASP A 148 -19.54 -2.26 -14.83
N ALA A 149 -19.08 -2.59 -13.62
CA ALA A 149 -19.56 -3.77 -12.91
C ALA A 149 -21.06 -3.72 -12.63
N ASP A 150 -21.80 -4.77 -13.00
CA ASP A 150 -23.27 -4.81 -12.91
C ASP A 150 -23.84 -4.85 -11.48
N ASP A 151 -23.07 -5.37 -10.51
CA ASP A 151 -23.49 -5.50 -9.12
C ASP A 151 -22.32 -5.32 -8.13
N ALA A 152 -22.63 -5.25 -6.83
CA ALA A 152 -21.63 -5.07 -5.78
C ALA A 152 -20.59 -6.21 -5.71
N VAL A 153 -20.96 -7.44 -6.07
CA VAL A 153 -20.05 -8.60 -6.04
C VAL A 153 -19.07 -8.54 -7.21
N GLY A 154 -19.53 -8.18 -8.40
CA GLY A 154 -18.73 -7.92 -9.59
C GLY A 154 -17.77 -6.75 -9.35
N ALA A 155 -18.26 -5.67 -8.72
CA ALA A 155 -17.43 -4.52 -8.36
C ALA A 155 -16.30 -4.94 -7.41
N VAL A 156 -16.59 -5.68 -6.35
CA VAL A 156 -15.57 -6.19 -5.42
C VAL A 156 -14.56 -7.09 -6.13
N LYS A 157 -15.02 -8.04 -6.96
CA LYS A 157 -14.15 -8.94 -7.73
C LYS A 157 -13.22 -8.17 -8.66
N ALA A 158 -13.71 -7.15 -9.35
CA ALA A 158 -12.91 -6.28 -10.18
C ALA A 158 -11.91 -5.49 -9.34
N SER A 159 -12.33 -4.91 -8.22
CA SER A 159 -11.46 -4.12 -7.35
C SER A 159 -10.31 -4.90 -6.75
N VAL A 160 -10.52 -6.14 -6.29
CA VAL A 160 -9.43 -6.94 -5.71
C VAL A 160 -8.36 -7.34 -6.73
N THR A 161 -8.58 -7.12 -8.03
CA THR A 161 -7.53 -7.35 -9.04
C THR A 161 -6.33 -6.39 -8.93
N VAL A 162 -6.42 -5.31 -8.15
CA VAL A 162 -5.28 -4.43 -7.87
C VAL A 162 -4.30 -5.03 -6.86
N VAL A 163 -4.77 -5.95 -6.01
CA VAL A 163 -4.04 -6.51 -4.85
C VAL A 163 -2.73 -7.23 -5.20
N PRO A 164 -2.64 -8.02 -6.30
CA PRO A 164 -1.40 -8.70 -6.66
C PRO A 164 -0.19 -7.77 -6.78
N VAL A 165 -0.38 -6.50 -7.14
CA VAL A 165 0.70 -5.52 -7.24
C VAL A 165 1.22 -5.12 -5.86
N TYR A 166 0.31 -4.91 -4.89
CA TYR A 166 0.68 -4.66 -3.50
C TYR A 166 1.42 -5.85 -2.90
N LEU A 167 0.97 -7.08 -3.21
CA LEU A 167 1.65 -8.29 -2.78
C LEU A 167 3.08 -8.36 -3.31
N VAL A 168 3.28 -8.13 -4.62
CA VAL A 168 4.62 -8.10 -5.21
C VAL A 168 5.49 -7.04 -4.56
N PHE A 169 4.97 -5.83 -4.36
CA PHE A 169 5.73 -4.76 -3.71
C PHE A 169 6.08 -5.11 -2.26
N ALA A 170 5.13 -5.64 -1.48
CA ALA A 170 5.35 -6.03 -0.10
C ALA A 170 6.39 -7.16 0.03
N VAL A 171 6.37 -8.14 -0.88
CA VAL A 171 7.42 -9.19 -0.94
C VAL A 171 8.78 -8.55 -1.23
N LEU A 172 8.88 -7.69 -2.25
CA LEU A 172 10.15 -7.02 -2.56
C LEU A 172 10.65 -6.19 -1.37
N ALA A 173 9.77 -5.42 -0.74
CA ALA A 173 10.11 -4.58 0.40
C ALA A 173 10.57 -5.40 1.61
N ALA A 174 9.88 -6.50 1.93
CA ALA A 174 10.23 -7.37 3.06
C ALA A 174 11.66 -7.94 2.95
N PHE A 175 12.12 -8.25 1.74
CA PHE A 175 13.45 -8.87 1.54
C PHE A 175 14.54 -7.89 1.14
N LEU A 176 14.20 -6.79 0.46
CA LEU A 176 15.19 -5.83 -0.04
C LEU A 176 15.42 -4.68 0.93
N MET A 177 14.45 -4.34 1.77
CA MET A 177 14.54 -3.21 2.68
C MET A 177 14.87 -3.69 4.09
N THR A 178 15.91 -4.50 4.22
CA THR A 178 16.49 -4.89 5.51
C THR A 178 17.86 -4.22 5.63
N THR A 179 18.14 -3.63 6.78
CA THR A 179 19.40 -2.94 7.04
C THR A 179 20.17 -3.66 8.14
N THR A 180 21.45 -3.89 7.94
CA THR A 180 22.34 -4.45 8.96
C THR A 180 23.19 -3.33 9.55
N TYR A 181 23.08 -3.14 10.86
CA TYR A 181 23.86 -2.19 11.63
C TYR A 181 25.08 -2.88 12.24
N SER A 182 26.27 -2.34 12.00
CA SER A 182 27.53 -2.81 12.56
C SER A 182 28.26 -1.77 13.41
N ASP A 183 27.83 -0.51 13.35
CA ASP A 183 28.39 0.55 14.19
C ASP A 183 27.97 0.35 15.67
N PRO A 184 28.92 0.39 16.63
CA PRO A 184 28.63 0.16 18.05
C PRO A 184 27.53 1.05 18.64
N ALA A 185 27.45 2.31 18.24
CA ALA A 185 26.43 3.23 18.75
C ALA A 185 25.03 2.89 18.21
N LEU A 186 24.95 2.46 16.94
CA LEU A 186 23.68 2.04 16.33
C LEU A 186 23.21 0.69 16.85
N VAL A 187 24.12 -0.27 16.99
CA VAL A 187 23.83 -1.59 17.57
C VAL A 187 23.35 -1.44 19.01
N SER A 188 24.04 -0.64 19.83
CA SER A 188 23.62 -0.36 21.20
C SER A 188 22.25 0.32 21.24
N SER A 189 21.98 1.26 20.33
CA SER A 189 20.69 1.94 20.24
C SER A 189 19.55 0.97 19.93
N VAL A 190 19.73 0.03 18.99
CA VAL A 190 18.70 -0.98 18.69
C VAL A 190 18.55 -1.94 19.87
N PHE A 191 19.66 -2.39 20.45
CA PHE A 191 19.67 -3.29 21.60
C PHE A 191 18.89 -2.71 22.80
N ASP A 192 19.16 -1.46 23.15
CA ASP A 192 18.49 -0.78 24.26
C ASP A 192 16.99 -0.55 23.98
N SER A 193 16.61 -0.39 22.70
CA SER A 193 15.22 -0.18 22.29
C SER A 193 14.43 -1.48 22.22
N VAL A 194 15.06 -2.56 21.72
CA VAL A 194 14.47 -3.88 21.56
C VAL A 194 14.89 -4.76 22.74
N GLY A 195 14.23 -4.56 23.88
CA GLY A 195 14.57 -5.21 25.16
C GLY A 195 14.42 -6.75 25.22
N ALA A 196 14.13 -7.41 24.11
CA ALA A 196 14.09 -8.87 23.97
C ALA A 196 15.40 -9.47 23.43
N LEU A 197 16.32 -8.65 22.92
CA LEU A 197 17.58 -9.13 22.34
C LEU A 197 18.51 -9.72 23.41
N GLU A 198 19.16 -10.83 23.06
CA GLU A 198 20.11 -11.50 23.95
C GLU A 198 21.47 -10.79 23.94
N ALA A 199 21.87 -10.21 25.08
CA ALA A 199 23.11 -9.44 25.21
C ALA A 199 24.36 -10.19 24.74
N GLU A 200 24.44 -11.50 25.04
CA GLU A 200 25.60 -12.34 24.71
C GLU A 200 25.84 -12.49 23.19
N SER A 201 24.82 -12.22 22.38
CA SER A 201 24.92 -12.26 20.90
C SER A 201 25.55 -11.00 20.30
N PHE A 202 25.54 -9.89 21.04
CA PHE A 202 25.95 -8.57 20.51
C PHE A 202 27.02 -7.88 21.35
N LEU A 203 27.14 -8.22 22.63
CA LEU A 203 28.05 -7.61 23.59
C LEU A 203 29.02 -8.65 24.16
N ASN A 204 30.28 -8.26 24.30
CA ASN A 204 31.26 -9.07 25.06
C ASN A 204 31.08 -8.91 26.57
N ASP A 205 31.86 -9.67 27.36
CA ASP A 205 31.83 -9.61 28.84
C ASP A 205 32.15 -8.22 29.42
N SER A 206 32.78 -7.34 28.64
CA SER A 206 33.09 -5.96 29.00
C SER A 206 31.98 -4.96 28.59
N GLY A 207 30.93 -5.42 27.92
CA GLY A 207 29.84 -4.59 27.40
C GLY A 207 30.15 -3.90 26.07
N GLU A 208 31.21 -4.31 25.36
CA GLU A 208 31.55 -3.75 24.04
C GLU A 208 30.80 -4.49 22.93
N VAL A 209 30.33 -3.75 21.93
CA VAL A 209 29.65 -4.32 20.76
C VAL A 209 30.63 -5.13 19.92
N THR A 210 30.30 -6.40 19.71
CA THR A 210 31.07 -7.33 18.87
C THR A 210 30.26 -7.96 17.74
N GLY A 211 28.93 -7.75 17.74
CA GLY A 211 28.00 -8.28 16.74
C GLY A 211 27.38 -7.21 15.87
N GLU A 212 26.62 -7.65 14.87
CA GLU A 212 25.81 -6.81 13.99
C GLU A 212 24.32 -7.08 14.26
N ILE A 213 23.45 -6.11 14.03
CA ILE A 213 22.00 -6.27 14.17
C ILE A 213 21.33 -5.98 12.82
N THR A 214 20.58 -6.95 12.33
CA THR A 214 19.71 -6.85 11.16
C THR A 214 18.34 -6.37 11.60
N PHE A 215 17.90 -5.26 11.02
CA PHE A 215 16.60 -4.65 11.25
C PHE A 215 15.82 -4.57 9.94
N GLY A 216 14.52 -4.83 9.99
CA GLY A 216 13.68 -4.61 8.83
C GLY A 216 12.22 -4.96 9.07
N PRO A 217 11.39 -4.92 8.01
CA PRO A 217 9.99 -5.29 8.10
C PRO A 217 9.85 -6.75 8.52
N ALA A 218 8.95 -7.01 9.47
CA ALA A 218 8.60 -8.37 9.85
C ALA A 218 7.95 -9.06 8.65
N THR A 219 8.66 -10.04 8.06
CA THR A 219 8.37 -10.56 6.70
C THR A 219 6.93 -11.03 6.57
N MET A 220 6.46 -11.80 7.56
CA MET A 220 5.10 -12.33 7.56
C MET A 220 4.06 -11.21 7.61
N SER A 221 4.27 -10.21 8.46
CA SER A 221 3.34 -9.09 8.59
C SER A 221 3.34 -8.22 7.34
N ALA A 222 4.49 -7.99 6.71
CA ALA A 222 4.60 -7.22 5.49
C ALA A 222 3.82 -7.88 4.34
N ILE A 223 4.04 -9.17 4.12
CA ILE A 223 3.38 -9.91 3.04
C ILE A 223 1.88 -10.03 3.30
N LEU A 224 1.47 -10.38 4.53
CA LEU A 224 0.06 -10.61 4.84
C LEU A 224 -0.73 -9.30 4.99
N LEU A 225 -0.28 -8.35 5.80
CA LEU A 225 -1.03 -7.11 6.06
C LEU A 225 -0.89 -6.14 4.89
N ALA A 226 0.35 -5.77 4.53
CA ALA A 226 0.61 -4.77 3.50
C ALA A 226 0.45 -5.31 2.08
N GLY A 227 0.69 -6.61 1.87
CA GLY A 227 0.60 -7.24 0.56
C GLY A 227 -0.79 -7.74 0.19
N LEU A 228 -1.60 -8.15 1.18
CA LEU A 228 -2.84 -8.87 0.92
C LEU A 228 -4.05 -8.27 1.66
N VAL A 229 -4.08 -8.39 2.98
CA VAL A 229 -5.29 -8.17 3.79
C VAL A 229 -5.76 -6.72 3.70
N VAL A 230 -4.90 -5.76 4.03
CA VAL A 230 -5.30 -4.35 4.05
C VAL A 230 -5.60 -3.84 2.64
N PRO A 231 -4.76 -4.09 1.62
CA PRO A 231 -5.09 -3.71 0.25
C PRO A 231 -6.38 -4.33 -0.26
N ALA A 232 -6.64 -5.61 0.02
CA ALA A 232 -7.87 -6.28 -0.43
C ALA A 232 -9.11 -5.66 0.20
N VAL A 233 -9.09 -5.37 1.50
CA VAL A 233 -10.21 -4.73 2.20
C VAL A 233 -10.45 -3.32 1.65
N LEU A 234 -9.39 -2.51 1.52
CA LEU A 234 -9.52 -1.14 1.02
C LEU A 234 -9.94 -1.08 -0.45
N ALA A 235 -9.39 -1.96 -1.30
CA ALA A 235 -9.81 -2.04 -2.70
C ALA A 235 -11.27 -2.48 -2.81
N ALA A 236 -11.70 -3.48 -2.03
CA ALA A 236 -13.10 -3.90 -1.97
C ALA A 236 -14.03 -2.76 -1.53
N ILE A 237 -13.64 -1.96 -0.53
CA ILE A 237 -14.37 -0.75 -0.16
C ILE A 237 -14.49 0.20 -1.36
N GLY A 238 -13.39 0.42 -2.08
CA GLY A 238 -13.39 1.18 -3.34
C GLY A 238 -14.42 0.70 -4.35
N GLY A 239 -14.50 -0.61 -4.57
CA GLY A 239 -15.49 -1.22 -5.44
C GLY A 239 -16.92 -1.06 -4.95
N VAL A 240 -17.18 -1.33 -3.67
CA VAL A 240 -18.52 -1.16 -3.08
C VAL A 240 -19.01 0.29 -3.19
N LEU A 241 -18.11 1.27 -3.16
CA LEU A 241 -18.47 2.68 -3.32
C LEU A 241 -19.01 3.05 -4.71
N THR A 242 -18.83 2.20 -5.73
CA THR A 242 -19.49 2.38 -7.04
C THR A 242 -20.94 1.88 -7.02
N GLN A 243 -21.25 0.89 -6.17
CA GLN A 243 -22.55 0.21 -6.07
C GLN A 243 -23.27 0.46 -4.73
N ARG A 244 -23.32 1.72 -4.29
CA ARG A 244 -23.79 2.08 -2.93
C ARG A 244 -25.24 1.67 -2.64
N GLN A 245 -26.13 1.75 -3.64
CA GLN A 245 -27.55 1.44 -3.46
C GLN A 245 -27.74 -0.08 -3.28
N ASP A 246 -27.19 -0.86 -4.19
CA ASP A 246 -27.27 -2.33 -4.18
C ASP A 246 -26.58 -2.96 -2.96
N ALA A 247 -25.46 -2.38 -2.52
CA ALA A 247 -24.74 -2.84 -1.34
C ALA A 247 -25.56 -2.65 -0.05
N LEU A 248 -26.27 -1.51 0.07
CA LEU A 248 -27.15 -1.23 1.21
C LEU A 248 -28.36 -2.17 1.20
N GLU A 249 -28.96 -2.43 0.05
CA GLU A 249 -30.10 -3.35 -0.09
C GLU A 249 -29.72 -4.79 0.28
N THR A 250 -28.56 -5.25 -0.16
CA THR A 250 -28.03 -6.59 0.20
C THR A 250 -27.80 -6.73 1.70
N LEU A 251 -27.25 -5.68 2.35
CA LEU A 251 -27.00 -5.68 3.80
C LEU A 251 -28.31 -5.65 4.61
N MET A 252 -29.28 -4.82 4.20
CA MET A 252 -30.58 -4.75 4.88
C MET A 252 -31.32 -6.07 4.76
N THR A 253 -31.35 -6.69 3.58
CA THR A 253 -32.00 -8.00 3.37
C THR A 253 -31.39 -9.06 4.30
N LYS A 254 -30.06 -9.14 4.37
CA LYS A 254 -29.36 -10.10 5.23
C LYS A 254 -29.52 -9.83 6.74
N ALA A 255 -29.73 -8.58 7.13
CA ALA A 255 -29.99 -8.20 8.52
C ALA A 255 -31.44 -8.51 8.94
N THR A 256 -32.38 -8.53 8.00
CA THR A 256 -33.81 -8.78 8.26
C THR A 256 -34.13 -10.29 8.27
N ASP A 257 -33.30 -11.12 7.63
CA ASP A 257 -33.38 -12.59 7.65
C ASP A 257 -32.74 -13.24 8.91
N ARG A 258 -32.34 -12.45 9.91
CA ARG A 258 -31.84 -12.91 11.23
C ARG A 258 -32.85 -12.66 12.34
#